data_AF-A0A7W8PE71-F1
#
_entry.id   AF-A0A7W8PE71-F1
#
_cell.length_a   1.000
_cell.length_b   1.000
_cell.length_c   1.000
_cell.angle_alpha   90.00
_cell.angle_beta   90.00
_cell.angle_gamma   90.00
#
_symmetry.space_group_name_H-M   'P 1'
#
loop_
_entity.id
_entity.type
_entity.pdbx_description
1 polymer ?
#
loop_
_entity_poly.entity_id
_entity_poly.type
_entity_poly.pdbx_seq_one_letter_code
_entity_poly.pdbx_strand_id
1 'polypeptide(L)'
;MEGAFDRFVTVYAAKYPKATETLKKDRESLLAFYDFPAEHWQHLRTTNAIESTFATVRHRTTRTRNCVSRPTFLGLAFKLIEEAEKAWRRVKRSSCCWKALPSGMANR
;
A
#
# COMPACT_ATOMS: atom_id res chain seq x y z
N MET A 1 -15.76 5.77 14.50
CA MET A 1 -15.02 6.08 13.25
C MET A 1 -15.92 6.04 12.02
N GLU A 2 -16.94 5.18 12.00
CA GLU A 2 -17.93 5.10 10.92
C GLU A 2 -18.61 6.45 10.61
N GLY A 3 -18.99 7.22 11.65
CA GLY A 3 -19.55 8.57 11.45
C GLY A 3 -18.60 9.61 10.83
N ALA A 4 -17.29 9.35 10.75
CA ALA A 4 -16.37 10.19 9.96
C ALA A 4 -16.40 9.82 8.47
N PHE A 5 -16.55 8.53 8.18
CA PHE A 5 -16.71 8.02 6.81
C PHE A 5 -18.03 8.52 6.19
N ASP A 6 -19.13 8.46 6.94
CA ASP A 6 -20.43 8.92 6.47
C ASP A 6 -20.43 10.43 6.18
N ARG A 7 -19.74 11.22 7.02
CA ARG A 7 -19.53 12.66 6.76
C ARG A 7 -18.70 12.94 5.51
N PHE A 8 -17.70 12.11 5.22
CA PHE A 8 -16.91 12.25 3.99
C PHE A 8 -17.78 11.97 2.76
N VAL A 9 -18.59 10.91 2.82
CA VAL A 9 -19.50 10.54 1.74
C VAL A 9 -20.52 11.65 1.48
N THR A 10 -21.14 12.22 2.51
CA THR A 10 -22.17 13.27 2.32
C THR A 10 -21.59 14.55 1.70
N VAL A 11 -20.37 14.94 2.08
CA VAL A 11 -19.71 16.15 1.55
C VAL A 11 -19.21 15.97 0.12
N TYR A 12 -18.67 14.80 -0.23
CA TYR A 12 -17.99 14.58 -1.51
C TYR A 12 -18.83 13.85 -2.57
N ALA A 13 -19.98 13.27 -2.21
CA ALA A 13 -20.84 12.56 -3.16
C ALA A 13 -21.31 13.45 -4.33
N ALA A 14 -21.55 14.73 -4.07
CA ALA A 14 -21.97 15.68 -5.11
C ALA A 14 -20.86 15.99 -6.13
N LYS A 15 -19.58 15.95 -5.72
CA LYS A 15 -18.45 16.27 -6.59
C LYS A 15 -17.90 15.03 -7.29
N TYR A 16 -17.85 13.88 -6.61
CA TYR A 16 -17.22 12.67 -7.11
C TYR A 16 -18.07 11.42 -6.83
N PRO A 17 -19.20 11.25 -7.54
CA PRO A 17 -20.15 10.19 -7.25
C PRO A 17 -19.52 8.79 -7.38
N LYS A 18 -18.74 8.56 -8.45
CA LYS A 18 -18.06 7.28 -8.70
C LYS A 18 -17.05 6.91 -7.60
N ALA A 19 -16.28 7.88 -7.12
CA ALA A 19 -15.30 7.63 -6.06
C ALA A 19 -15.99 7.27 -4.74
N THR A 20 -17.11 7.94 -4.41
CA THR A 20 -17.88 7.62 -3.20
C THR A 20 -18.57 6.26 -3.27
N GLU A 21 -18.95 5.80 -4.47
CA GLU A 21 -19.54 4.47 -4.68
C GLU A 21 -18.51 3.36 -4.44
N THR A 22 -17.30 3.50 -5.00
CA THR A 22 -16.20 2.54 -4.75
C THR A 22 -15.83 2.49 -3.26
N LEU A 23 -15.72 3.65 -2.61
CA LEU A 23 -15.44 3.71 -1.17
C LEU A 23 -16.50 3.00 -0.34
N LYS A 24 -17.80 3.14 -0.68
CA LYS A 24 -18.89 2.44 0.02
C LYS A 24 -18.80 0.93 -0.13
N LYS A 25 -18.45 0.46 -1.33
CA LYS A 25 -18.32 -0.98 -1.62
C LYS A 25 -17.21 -1.61 -0.79
N ASP A 26 -16.07 -0.94 -0.68
CA ASP A 26 -14.87 -1.47 -0.01
C ASP A 26 -14.76 -1.00 1.47
N ARG A 27 -15.89 -0.58 2.08
CA ARG A 27 -15.95 -0.02 3.43
C ARG A 27 -15.31 -0.93 4.48
N GLU A 28 -15.63 -2.23 4.46
CA GLU A 28 -15.12 -3.19 5.45
C GLU A 28 -13.60 -3.35 5.34
N SER A 29 -13.07 -3.46 4.11
CA SER A 29 -11.63 -3.58 3.87
C SER A 29 -10.86 -2.33 4.28
N LEU A 30 -11.45 -1.14 4.11
CA LEU A 30 -10.84 0.13 4.52
C LEU A 30 -10.84 0.30 6.05
N LEU A 31 -11.82 -0.27 6.75
CA LEU A 31 -11.95 -0.17 8.20
C LEU A 31 -11.15 -1.24 8.96
N ALA A 32 -10.85 -2.39 8.35
CA ALA A 32 -10.04 -3.46 8.94
C ALA A 32 -8.65 -3.00 9.45
N PHE A 33 -8.14 -1.89 8.90
CA PHE A 33 -6.91 -1.26 9.37
C PHE A 33 -6.98 -0.76 10.83
N TYR A 34 -8.17 -0.36 11.30
CA TYR A 34 -8.34 0.15 12.67
C TYR A 34 -8.37 -0.94 13.74
N ASP A 35 -8.46 -2.21 13.35
CA ASP A 35 -8.39 -3.35 14.27
C ASP A 35 -6.95 -3.59 14.77
N PHE A 36 -5.96 -3.00 14.10
CA PHE A 36 -4.56 -3.05 14.51
C PHE A 36 -4.24 -1.99 15.57
N PRO A 37 -3.30 -2.26 16.50
CA PRO A 37 -2.93 -1.30 17.52
C PRO A 37 -2.31 -0.03 16.92
N ALA A 38 -2.51 1.11 17.59
CA ALA A 38 -2.14 2.43 17.10
C ALA A 38 -0.65 2.60 16.72
N GLU A 39 0.24 1.82 17.34
CA GLU A 39 1.67 1.80 16.99
C GLU A 39 1.93 1.38 15.53
N HIS A 40 1.09 0.51 14.98
CA HIS A 40 1.23 0.02 13.60
C HIS A 40 0.72 1.03 12.58
N TRP A 41 -0.11 1.98 13.01
CA TRP A 41 -0.78 2.89 12.10
C TRP A 41 0.18 3.78 11.32
N GLN A 42 1.33 4.11 11.89
CA GLN A 42 2.35 4.91 11.21
C GLN A 42 2.92 4.22 9.97
N HIS A 43 3.10 2.89 10.04
CA HIS A 43 3.65 2.11 8.93
C HIS A 43 2.58 1.70 7.92
N LEU A 44 1.38 1.40 8.40
CA LEU A 44 0.26 0.97 7.55
C LEU A 44 -0.37 2.12 6.76
N ARG A 45 -0.32 3.36 7.27
CA ARG A 45 -0.82 4.55 6.55
C ARG A 45 0.10 5.03 5.43
N THR A 46 1.36 4.60 5.39
CA THR A 46 2.29 5.05 4.36
C THR A 46 2.37 4.05 3.22
N THR A 47 2.06 4.52 2.01
CA THR A 47 2.25 3.77 0.76
C THR A 47 3.67 3.92 0.19
N ASN A 48 4.53 4.71 0.86
CA ASN A 48 5.89 5.03 0.39
C ASN A 48 6.75 3.78 0.12
N ALA A 49 6.58 2.70 0.90
CA ALA A 49 7.32 1.47 0.70
C ALA A 49 7.03 0.83 -0.67
N ILE A 50 5.78 0.96 -1.15
CA ILE A 50 5.34 0.47 -2.45
C ILE A 50 5.63 1.52 -3.52
N GLU A 51 5.22 2.76 -3.30
CA GLU A 51 5.36 3.82 -4.31
C GLU A 51 6.83 4.14 -4.62
N SER A 52 7.72 4.20 -3.62
CA SER A 52 9.13 4.52 -3.83
C SER A 52 9.87 3.45 -4.61
N THR A 53 9.48 2.19 -4.49
CA THR A 53 10.14 1.07 -5.19
C THR A 53 9.70 1.04 -6.65
N PHE A 54 8.39 1.21 -6.89
CA PHE A 54 7.84 1.27 -8.24
C PHE A 54 8.13 2.60 -8.97
N ALA A 55 8.42 3.69 -8.26
CA ALA A 55 8.82 4.96 -8.88
C ALA A 55 10.08 4.81 -9.73
N THR A 56 11.09 4.09 -9.24
CA THR A 56 12.33 3.81 -9.97
C THR A 56 12.08 2.98 -11.22
N VAL A 57 11.24 1.94 -11.10
CA VAL A 57 10.83 1.10 -12.23
C VAL A 57 10.12 1.96 -13.28
N ARG A 58 9.09 2.72 -12.88
CA ARG A 58 8.32 3.58 -13.79
C ARG A 58 9.20 4.62 -14.49
N HIS A 59 10.12 5.24 -13.77
CA HIS A 59 11.05 6.22 -14.33
C HIS A 59 11.92 5.60 -15.43
N ARG A 60 12.45 4.39 -15.19
CA ARG A 60 13.27 3.67 -16.17
C ARG A 60 12.44 3.17 -17.35
N THR A 61 11.22 2.66 -17.12
CA THR A 61 10.29 2.24 -18.18
C THR A 61 9.92 3.38 -19.12
N THR A 62 9.71 4.58 -18.58
CA THR A 62 9.38 5.76 -19.39
C THR A 62 10.53 6.15 -20.31
N ARG A 63 11.78 5.99 -19.83
CA ARG A 63 12.99 6.29 -20.61
C ARG A 63 13.34 5.22 -21.65
N THR A 64 12.97 3.96 -21.42
CA THR A 64 13.26 2.84 -22.33
C THR A 64 12.09 2.47 -23.24
N ARG A 65 11.08 3.35 -23.34
CA ARG A 65 9.89 3.15 -24.16
C ARG A 65 10.30 2.83 -25.60
N ASN A 66 9.86 1.68 -26.10
CA ASN A 66 10.14 1.08 -27.42
C ASN A 66 11.49 0.34 -27.60
N CYS A 67 12.37 0.30 -26.60
CA CYS A 67 13.67 -0.38 -26.70
C CYS A 67 13.70 -1.80 -26.10
N VAL A 68 12.60 -2.26 -25.49
CA VAL A 68 12.58 -3.49 -24.69
C VAL A 68 11.42 -4.41 -25.09
N SER A 69 11.72 -5.68 -25.28
CA SER A 69 10.74 -6.76 -25.42
C SER A 69 10.20 -7.16 -24.04
N ARG A 70 9.03 -7.83 -24.00
CA ARG A 70 8.39 -8.30 -22.76
C ARG A 70 9.33 -9.07 -21.80
N PRO A 71 10.10 -10.09 -22.23
CA PRO A 71 10.97 -10.82 -21.31
C PRO A 71 12.14 -9.97 -20.80
N THR A 72 12.71 -9.10 -21.63
CA THR A 72 13.79 -8.19 -21.23
C THR A 72 13.30 -7.16 -20.21
N PHE A 73 12.06 -6.69 -20.36
CA PHE A 73 11.43 -5.79 -19.40
C PHE A 73 11.28 -6.43 -18.01
N LEU A 74 10.85 -7.69 -17.95
CA LEU A 74 10.73 -8.41 -16.68
C LEU A 74 12.09 -8.55 -15.98
N GLY A 75 13.13 -8.91 -16.72
CA GLY A 75 14.50 -8.97 -16.18
C GLY A 75 15.01 -7.62 -15.69
N LEU A 76 14.74 -6.54 -16.44
CA LEU A 76 15.06 -5.17 -16.04
C LEU A 76 14.33 -4.77 -14.76
N ALA A 77 13.01 -4.99 -14.68
CA ALA A 77 12.21 -4.66 -13.51
C ALA A 77 12.71 -5.42 -12.27
N PHE A 78 13.01 -6.72 -12.42
CA PHE A 78 13.56 -7.53 -11.35
C PHE A 78 14.90 -6.98 -10.84
N LYS A 79 15.84 -6.68 -11.74
CA LYS A 79 17.14 -6.11 -11.36
C LYS A 79 17.03 -4.73 -10.73
N LEU A 80 16.09 -3.88 -11.20
CA LEU A 80 15.84 -2.58 -10.59
C LEU A 80 15.27 -2.69 -9.18
N ILE A 81 14.46 -3.71 -8.91
CA ILE A 81 13.93 -3.97 -7.57
C ILE A 81 15.03 -4.51 -6.65
N GLU A 82 15.89 -5.43 -7.11
CA GLU A 82 17.05 -5.90 -6.35
C GLU A 82 18.01 -4.75 -5.97
N GLU A 83 18.26 -3.81 -6.89
CA GLU A 83 19.08 -2.63 -6.57
C GLU A 83 18.38 -1.68 -5.60
N ALA A 84 17.05 -1.55 -5.68
CA ALA A 84 16.28 -0.75 -4.74
C ALA A 84 16.27 -1.35 -3.32
N GLU A 85 16.25 -2.67 -3.20
CA GLU A 85 16.27 -3.40 -1.92
C GLU A 85 17.46 -3.02 -1.04
N LYS A 86 18.64 -2.83 -1.65
CA LYS A 86 19.86 -2.45 -0.92
C LYS A 86 19.74 -1.12 -0.17
N ALA A 87 18.86 -0.23 -0.62
CA ALA A 87 18.64 1.08 -0.03
C ALA A 87 17.47 1.08 0.99
N TRP A 88 16.78 -0.04 1.19
CA TRP A 88 15.63 -0.08 2.09
C TRP A 88 16.05 0.02 3.55
N ARG A 89 15.38 0.93 4.26
CA ARG A 89 15.53 1.03 5.71
C ARG A 89 14.66 -0.03 6.37
N ARG A 90 15.24 -0.71 7.36
CA ARG A 90 14.50 -1.65 8.20
C ARG A 90 13.32 -0.94 8.86
N VAL A 91 12.17 -1.60 8.88
CA VAL A 91 10.97 -1.12 9.59
C VAL A 91 11.35 -0.86 11.05
N LYS A 92 10.98 0.31 11.57
CA LYS A 92 11.22 0.64 12.97
C LYS A 92 10.36 -0.30 13.82
N ARG A 93 11.01 -1.22 14.52
CA ARG A 93 10.34 -2.17 15.41
C ARG A 93 9.88 -1.41 16.65
N SER A 94 8.62 -0.99 16.70
CA SER A 94 8.02 -0.66 18.00
C SER A 94 7.89 -1.95 18.80
N SER A 95 8.16 -1.90 20.10
CA SER A 95 8.29 -3.06 20.98
C SER A 95 7.03 -3.93 21.08
N CYS A 96 5.85 -3.43 20.66
CA CYS A 96 4.60 -4.21 20.67
C CYS A 96 4.31 -4.96 19.35
N CYS A 97 5.11 -4.79 18.29
CA CYS A 97 4.81 -5.30 16.94
C CYS A 97 4.76 -6.84 16.81
N TRP A 98 5.23 -7.59 17.81
CA TRP A 98 5.24 -9.07 17.81
C TRP A 98 4.24 -9.69 18.79
N LYS A 99 3.58 -8.90 19.66
CA LYS A 99 2.65 -9.42 20.67
C LYS A 99 1.18 -9.43 20.24
N ALA A 100 0.87 -8.89 19.05
CA ALA A 100 -0.49 -8.75 18.54
C ALA A 100 -0.84 -9.74 17.40
N LEU A 101 -0.07 -10.82 17.22
CA LEU A 101 -0.55 -11.97 16.45
C LEU A 101 -1.31 -12.88 17.43
N PRO A 102 -2.65 -12.99 17.35
CA PRO A 102 -3.35 -14.02 18.08
C PRO A 102 -2.81 -15.37 17.59
N SER A 103 -2.41 -16.22 18.53
CA SER A 103 -1.74 -17.51 18.35
C SER A 103 -2.59 -18.60 17.64
N GLY A 104 -3.53 -18.21 16.76
CA GLY A 104 -4.60 -19.06 16.21
C GLY A 104 -4.72 -19.11 14.70
N MET A 105 -3.87 -18.44 13.92
CA MET A 105 -3.85 -18.54 12.43
C MET A 105 -2.52 -19.10 11.91
N ALA A 106 -2.05 -20.18 12.51
CA ALA A 106 -0.88 -20.93 12.02
C ALA A 106 -1.23 -22.33 11.49
N ASN A 107 -2.52 -22.66 11.33
CA ASN A 107 -2.90 -23.92 10.69
C ASN A 107 -4.25 -23.79 9.95
N ARG A 108 -4.18 -23.39 8.69
CA ARG A 108 -5.15 -23.75 7.66
C ARG A 108 -4.54 -23.55 6.27
#